data_AF-A0A5E5AXY8-F1
#
_entry.id   AF-A0A5E5AXY8-F1
#
_cell.length_a   1.000
_cell.length_b   1.000
_cell.length_c   1.000
_cell.angle_alpha   90.00
_cell.angle_beta   90.00
_cell.angle_gamma   90.00
#
_symmetry.space_group_name_H-M   'P 1'
#
loop_
_entity.id
_entity.type
_entity.pdbx_description
1 polymer ?
#
loop_
_entity_poly.entity_id
_entity_poly.type
_entity_poly.pdbx_seq_one_letter_code
_entity_poly.pdbx_strand_id
1 'polypeptide(L)'
;MDNEHLEHLIHKTLQAKAGGFDALSTGEKLAAAILLNRFDWLQEMDYSMAEAIARIDDNWLELIGTASRILKYPSDYPAMFS
;
A
#
# COMPACT_ATOMS: atom_id res chain seq x y z
N MET A 1 -9.65 5.45 -14.44
CA MET A 1 -8.87 4.98 -13.28
C MET A 1 -7.52 5.64 -13.39
N ASP A 2 -7.07 6.32 -12.34
CA ASP A 2 -5.73 6.88 -12.31
C ASP A 2 -4.73 5.72 -12.14
N ASN A 3 -4.21 5.26 -13.27
CA ASN A 3 -3.30 4.12 -13.30
C ASN A 3 -1.96 4.46 -12.63
N GLU A 4 -1.55 5.73 -12.67
CA GLU A 4 -0.29 6.19 -12.08
C GLU A 4 -0.33 6.08 -10.55
N HIS A 5 -1.43 6.50 -9.91
CA HIS A 5 -1.61 6.35 -8.47
C HIS A 5 -1.66 4.88 -8.03
N LEU A 6 -2.30 4.01 -8.82
CA LEU A 6 -2.37 2.58 -8.50
C LEU A 6 -1.00 1.89 -8.64
N GLU A 7 -0.27 2.18 -9.73
CA GLU A 7 1.08 1.68 -9.94
C GLU A 7 2.03 2.15 -8.85
N HIS A 8 1.97 3.43 -8.47
CA HIS A 8 2.77 3.98 -7.38
C HIS A 8 2.46 3.24 -6.06
N LEU A 9 1.19 3.11 -5.70
CA LEU A 9 0.76 2.41 -4.47
C LEU A 9 1.30 0.97 -4.42
N ILE A 10 1.17 0.23 -5.53
CA ILE A 10 1.67 -1.15 -5.63
C ILE A 10 3.20 -1.17 -5.52
N HIS A 11 3.89 -0.28 -6.23
CA HIS A 11 5.35 -0.19 -6.21
C HIS A 11 5.87 0.06 -4.78
N LYS A 12 5.29 1.02 -4.06
CA LYS A 12 5.69 1.33 -2.68
C LYS A 12 5.38 0.20 -1.72
N THR A 13 4.27 -0.49 -1.91
CA THR A 13 3.92 -1.68 -1.13
C THR A 13 4.93 -2.81 -1.34
N LEU A 14 5.35 -3.05 -2.57
CA LEU A 14 6.39 -4.04 -2.88
C LEU A 14 7.77 -3.61 -2.36
N GLN A 15 8.11 -2.32 -2.45
CA GLN A 15 9.32 -1.76 -1.87
C GLN A 15 9.38 -2.00 -0.36
N ALA A 16 8.28 -1.75 0.37
CA ALA A 16 8.17 -2.05 1.80
C ALA A 16 8.36 -3.55 2.08
N LYS A 17 7.66 -4.41 1.32
CA LYS A 17 7.75 -5.87 1.46
C LYS A 17 9.18 -6.39 1.26
N ALA A 18 9.97 -5.76 0.39
CA ALA A 18 11.36 -6.09 0.13
C ALA A 18 12.35 -5.56 1.18
N GLY A 19 11.88 -4.92 2.25
CA GLY A 19 12.72 -4.36 3.33
C GLY A 19 13.00 -2.87 3.20
N GLY A 20 12.43 -2.19 2.20
CA GLY A 20 12.56 -0.74 1.99
C GLY A 20 11.57 0.12 2.78
N PHE A 21 10.97 -0.41 3.84
CA PHE A 21 9.89 0.24 4.59
C PHE A 21 10.32 1.60 5.16
N ASP A 22 11.52 1.70 5.75
CA ASP A 22 11.98 2.94 6.42
C ASP A 22 12.15 4.13 5.47
N ALA A 23 12.42 3.87 4.20
CA ALA A 23 12.62 4.90 3.16
C ALA A 23 11.31 5.51 2.62
N LEU A 24 10.16 4.97 3.02
CA LEU A 24 8.85 5.47 2.62
C LEU A 24 8.42 6.70 3.43
N SER A 25 7.60 7.56 2.81
CA SER A 25 6.87 8.61 3.54
C SER A 25 5.88 8.00 4.52
N THR A 26 5.40 8.78 5.49
CA THR A 26 4.42 8.29 6.48
C THR A 26 3.16 7.73 5.83
N GLY A 27 2.57 8.43 4.84
CA GLY A 27 1.38 7.95 4.13
C GLY A 27 1.64 6.64 3.38
N GLU A 28 2.80 6.52 2.73
CA GLU A 28 3.23 5.29 2.04
C GLU A 28 3.43 4.12 3.01
N LYS A 29 4.02 4.36 4.19
CA LYS A 29 4.18 3.35 5.23
C LYS A 29 2.83 2.82 5.70
N LEU A 30 1.86 3.71 5.95
CA LEU A 30 0.52 3.34 6.39
C LEU A 30 -0.22 2.53 5.32
N ALA A 31 -0.17 2.96 4.07
CA ALA A 31 -0.79 2.25 2.95
C ALA A 31 -0.18 0.85 2.74
N ALA A 32 1.15 0.75 2.76
CA ALA A 32 1.87 -0.51 2.64
C ALA A 32 1.54 -1.47 3.81
N ALA A 33 1.48 -0.97 5.04
CA ALA A 33 1.11 -1.76 6.21
C ALA A 33 -0.31 -2.32 6.10
N ILE A 34 -1.27 -1.52 5.60
CA ILE A 34 -2.65 -1.96 5.37
C ILE A 34 -2.69 -3.06 4.29
N LEU A 35 -2.07 -2.82 3.12
CA LEU A 35 -2.10 -3.77 2.01
C LEU A 35 -1.35 -5.09 2.30
N LEU A 36 -0.30 -5.03 3.11
CA LEU A 36 0.46 -6.20 3.55
C LEU A 36 -0.14 -6.87 4.81
N ASN A 37 -1.24 -6.34 5.34
CA ASN A 37 -1.88 -6.81 6.55
C ASN A 37 -0.92 -6.86 7.77
N ARG A 38 -0.03 -5.86 7.87
CA ARG A 38 0.97 -5.69 8.95
C ARG A 38 0.50 -4.66 9.97
N PHE A 39 -0.49 -5.06 10.78
CA PHE A 39 -0.99 -4.21 11.87
C PHE A 39 0.06 -3.90 12.93
N ASP A 40 1.03 -4.79 13.09
CA ASP A 40 2.20 -4.59 13.95
C ASP A 40 3.05 -3.39 13.47
N TRP A 41 3.21 -3.18 12.16
CA TRP A 41 3.88 -1.98 11.65
C TRP A 41 3.10 -0.69 11.95
N LEU A 42 1.77 -0.73 11.94
CA LEU A 42 0.96 0.42 12.36
C LEU A 42 1.20 0.73 13.84
N GLN A 43 1.22 -0.31 14.69
CA GLN A 43 1.48 -0.16 16.13
C GLN A 43 2.89 0.36 16.43
N GLU A 44 3.92 -0.09 15.70
CA GLU A 44 5.29 0.41 15.83
C GLU A 44 5.40 1.91 15.52
N MET A 45 4.54 2.42 14.64
CA MET A 45 4.45 3.85 14.30
C MET A 45 3.47 4.62 15.19
N ASP A 46 2.85 3.99 16.19
CA ASP A 46 1.81 4.55 17.07
C ASP A 46 0.54 4.98 16.33
N TYR A 47 0.09 4.17 15.36
CA TYR A 47 -1.16 4.36 14.63
C TYR A 47 -2.13 3.19 14.85
N SER A 48 -3.40 3.52 15.12
CA SER A 48 -4.50 2.59 14.91
C SER A 48 -4.86 2.44 13.43
N MET A 49 -5.63 1.41 13.08
CA MET A 49 -6.15 1.24 11.71
C MET A 49 -7.02 2.43 11.28
N ALA A 50 -7.84 2.98 12.18
CA ALA A 50 -8.70 4.12 11.86
C ALA A 50 -7.89 5.38 11.55
N GLU A 51 -6.84 5.65 12.33
CA GLU A 51 -5.94 6.79 12.08
C GLU A 51 -5.11 6.58 10.82
N ALA A 52 -4.70 5.34 10.53
CA ALA A 52 -4.01 5.02 9.29
C ALA A 52 -4.89 5.32 8.07
N ILE A 53 -6.14 4.86 8.07
CA ILE A 53 -7.12 5.13 7.01
C ILE A 53 -7.34 6.63 6.83
N ALA A 54 -7.49 7.38 7.93
CA ALA A 54 -7.72 8.83 7.90
C ALA A 54 -6.52 9.65 7.39
N ARG A 55 -5.34 9.04 7.26
CA ARG A 55 -4.07 9.72 6.93
C ARG A 55 -3.48 9.32 5.58
N ILE A 56 -3.97 8.23 4.98
CA ILE A 56 -3.62 7.88 3.60
C ILE A 56 -4.25 8.91 2.65
N ASP A 57 -3.58 9.19 1.54
CA ASP A 57 -4.11 10.05 0.49
C ASP A 57 -5.48 9.54 0.00
N ASP A 58 -6.47 10.43 -0.15
CA ASP A 58 -7.84 10.05 -0.51
C ASP A 58 -7.87 9.22 -1.81
N ASN A 59 -6.99 9.53 -2.78
CA ASN A 59 -6.90 8.78 -4.03
C ASN A 59 -6.45 7.33 -3.82
N TRP A 60 -5.64 7.07 -2.80
CA TRP A 60 -5.13 5.73 -2.51
C TRP A 60 -6.14 4.88 -1.76
N LEU A 61 -6.96 5.49 -0.89
CA LEU A 61 -8.00 4.77 -0.14
C LEU A 61 -8.97 4.07 -1.10
N GLU A 62 -9.40 4.76 -2.17
CA GLU A 62 -10.27 4.20 -3.21
C GLU A 62 -9.61 3.03 -3.98
N LEU A 63 -8.28 2.99 -4.03
CA LEU A 63 -7.49 2.00 -4.76
C LEU A 63 -7.10 0.76 -3.94
N ILE A 64 -7.23 0.79 -2.61
CA ILE A 64 -6.80 -0.31 -1.71
C ILE A 64 -7.40 -1.65 -2.14
N GLY A 65 -8.68 -1.70 -2.46
CA GLY A 65 -9.35 -2.94 -2.87
C GLY A 65 -8.78 -3.53 -4.16
N THR A 66 -8.48 -2.69 -5.14
CA THR A 66 -7.89 -3.09 -6.42
C THR A 66 -6.43 -3.51 -6.23
N ALA A 67 -5.62 -2.70 -5.54
CA ALA A 67 -4.23 -3.01 -5.24
C ALA A 67 -4.08 -4.33 -4.46
N SER A 68 -4.97 -4.60 -3.50
CA SER A 68 -4.99 -5.85 -2.73
C SER A 68 -5.19 -7.09 -3.64
N ARG A 69 -6.10 -7.01 -4.62
CA ARG A 69 -6.30 -8.10 -5.59
C ARG A 69 -5.07 -8.32 -6.45
N ILE A 70 -4.45 -7.25 -6.93
CA ILE A 70 -3.28 -7.31 -7.81
C ILE A 70 -2.09 -7.93 -7.06
N LEU A 71 -1.83 -7.49 -5.82
CA LEU A 71 -0.75 -8.05 -4.99
C LEU A 71 -0.98 -9.52 -4.63
N LYS A 72 -2.24 -9.96 -4.52
CA LYS A 72 -2.60 -11.34 -4.21
C LYS A 72 -2.61 -12.25 -5.44
N TYR A 73 -2.98 -11.73 -6.60
CA TYR A 73 -3.14 -12.45 -7.86
C TYR A 73 -2.41 -11.75 -9.01
N PRO A 74 -1.07 -11.62 -8.95
CA PRO A 74 -0.32 -10.84 -9.95
C PRO A 74 -0.41 -11.42 -11.37
N SER A 75 -0.66 -12.73 -11.50
CA SER A 75 -0.88 -13.41 -12.79
C SER A 75 -2.08 -12.87 -13.56
N ASP A 76 -3.07 -12.30 -12.87
CA ASP A 76 -4.29 -11.78 -13.47
C ASP A 76 -4.07 -10.37 -14.03
N TYR A 77 -2.91 -9.76 -13.76
CA TYR A 77 -2.55 -8.39 -14.12
C TYR A 77 -1.15 -8.31 -14.76
N PRO A 78 -0.89 -9.04 -15.86
CA PRO A 78 0.45 -9.14 -16.44
C PRO A 78 1.02 -7.78 -16.89
N ALA A 79 0.18 -6.90 -17.43
CA ALA A 79 0.59 -5.57 -17.92
C ALA A 79 1.17 -4.66 -16.81
N MET A 80 0.88 -4.93 -15.53
CA MET A 80 1.31 -4.09 -14.40
C MET A 80 2.71 -4.44 -13.88
N PHE A 81 3.24 -5.60 -14.28
CA PHE A 81 4.54 -6.12 -13.83
C PHE A 81 5.46 -6.47 -15.00
N SER A 82 5.13 -5.99 -16.21
CA SER A 82 5.86 -6.22 -17.45
C SER A 82 7.02 -5.24 -17.64
#